data_AF-A0A0F8XDP7-F1
#
_entry.id   AF-A0A0F8XDP7-F1
#
_cell.length_a   1.000
_cell.length_b   1.000
_cell.length_c   1.000
_cell.angle_alpha   90.00
_cell.angle_beta   90.00
_cell.angle_gamma   90.00
#
_symmetry.space_group_name_H-M   'P 1'
#
loop_
_entity.id
_entity.type
_entity.pdbx_description
1 polymer ?
#
loop_
_entity_poly.entity_id
_entity_poly.type
_entity_poly.pdbx_seq_one_letter_code
_entity_poly.pdbx_strand_id
1 'polypeptide(L)' 'MWDYLILVATLALTPGILPTLFNKEAYVPRVSSGVFTVAIAAIAIGLYGSGLPLGATANVLGSAVWGLVFVLRGRKV' A
#
# COMPACT_ATOMS: atom_id res chain seq x y z
N MET A 1 18.01 11.88 3.63
CA MET A 1 17.86 11.87 2.16
C MET A 1 17.05 10.66 1.69
N TRP A 2 17.45 9.43 2.04
CA TRP A 2 16.71 8.22 1.70
C TRP A 2 15.24 8.21 2.14
N ASP A 3 14.95 8.74 3.34
CA ASP A 3 13.58 8.78 3.86
C ASP A 3 12.62 9.55 2.94
N TYR A 4 13.06 10.71 2.44
CA TYR A 4 12.29 11.52 1.49
C TYR A 4 12.15 10.85 0.12
N LEU A 5 13.19 10.16 -0.36
CA LEU A 5 13.12 9.42 -1.61
C LEU A 5 12.09 8.28 -1.52
N ILE A 6 12.09 7.55 -0.40
CA ILE A 6 11.13 6.48 -0.14
C ILE A 6 9.72 7.05 -0.01
N LEU A 7 9.54 8.13 0.76
CA LEU A 7 8.27 8.85 0.86
C LEU A 7 7.71 9.22 -0.52
N VAL A 8 8.51 9.90 -1.35
CA VAL A 8 8.08 10.35 -2.68
C VAL A 8 7.77 9.17 -3.59
N ALA A 9 8.61 8.13 -3.59
CA ALA A 9 8.38 6.92 -4.39
C ALA A 9 7.08 6.21 -3.98
N THR A 10 6.85 6.02 -2.68
CA THR A 10 5.62 5.39 -2.18
C THR A 10 4.39 6.25 -2.48
N LEU A 11 4.48 7.56 -2.33
CA LEU A 11 3.39 8.49 -2.66
C LEU A 11 3.13 8.62 -4.17
N ALA A 12 4.12 8.36 -5.03
CA ALA A 12 3.91 8.33 -6.48
C ALA A 12 3.21 7.03 -6.93
N LEU A 13 3.51 5.90 -6.27
CA LEU A 13 2.95 4.59 -6.62
C LEU A 13 1.54 4.37 -6.04
N THR A 14 1.28 4.83 -4.81
CA THR A 14 0.00 4.60 -4.11
C THR A 14 -1.23 5.16 -4.85
N PRO A 15 -1.19 6.34 -5.49
CA PRO A 15 -2.33 6.88 -6.22
C PRO A 15 -2.81 6.01 -7.39
N GLY A 16 -1.92 5.20 -7.98
CA GLY A 16 -2.27 4.34 -9.12
C GLY A 16 -3.36 3.31 -8.79
N ILE A 17 -3.47 2.89 -7.53
CA ILE A 17 -4.50 1.93 -7.10
C ILE A 17 -5.79 2.63 -6.64
N LEU A 18 -5.77 3.93 -6.31
CA LEU A 18 -6.94 4.66 -5.79
C LEU A 18 -8.17 4.59 -6.70
N PRO A 19 -8.08 4.69 -8.04
CA PRO A 19 -9.25 4.57 -8.92
C PRO A 19 -10.01 3.23 -8.75
N THR A 20 -9.32 2.15 -8.36
CA THR A 20 -9.96 0.85 -8.13
C THR A 20 -10.90 0.87 -6.92
N LEU A 21 -10.67 1.75 -5.94
CA LEU A 21 -11.58 1.91 -4.80
C LEU A 21 -12.91 2.53 -5.26
N PHE A 22 -12.90 3.40 -6.27
CA PHE A 22 -14.09 4.08 -6.76
C PHE A 22 -14.82 3.27 -7.85
N ASN A 23 -14.11 2.43 -8.61
CA ASN A 23 -14.71 1.57 -9.62
C ASN A 23 -15.12 0.21 -9.04
N LYS A 24 -16.43 -0.04 -8.88
CA LYS A 24 -16.97 -1.32 -8.38
C LYS A 24 -16.78 -2.50 -9.35
N GLU A 25 -16.59 -2.21 -10.63
CA GLU A 25 -16.37 -3.19 -11.70
C GLU A 25 -14.90 -3.59 -11.83
N ALA A 26 -13.98 -2.81 -11.25
CA ALA A 26 -12.57 -3.16 -11.22
C ALA A 26 -12.38 -4.50 -10.50
N TYR A 27 -11.85 -5.48 -11.23
CA TYR A 27 -11.50 -6.78 -10.69
C TYR A 27 -10.11 -6.72 -10.07
N VAL A 28 -10.03 -7.00 -8.77
CA VAL A 28 -8.76 -7.19 -8.08
C VAL A 28 -8.78 -8.55 -7.36
N PRO A 29 -7.87 -9.48 -7.71
CA PRO A 29 -7.76 -10.76 -7.01
C PRO A 29 -7.45 -10.56 -5.53
N ARG A 30 -8.27 -11.14 -4.66
CA ARG A 30 -8.14 -10.96 -3.20
C ARG A 30 -6.78 -11.43 -2.66
N VAL A 31 -6.21 -12.47 -3.27
CA VAL A 31 -4.90 -13.01 -2.88
C VAL A 31 -3.79 -11.98 -3.13
N SER A 32 -3.74 -11.35 -4.30
CA SER A 32 -2.69 -10.38 -4.62
C SER A 32 -2.81 -9.14 -3.73
N SER A 33 -4.02 -8.61 -3.52
CA SER A 33 -4.21 -7.43 -2.66
C SER A 33 -3.80 -7.70 -1.21
N GLY A 34 -4.11 -8.90 -0.70
CA GLY A 34 -3.75 -9.31 0.66
C GLY A 34 -2.24 -9.42 0.83
N VAL A 35 -1.56 -10.07 -0.11
CA VAL A 35 -0.09 -10.18 -0.11
C VAL A 35 0.57 -8.81 -0.15
N PHE A 36 0.10 -7.90 -1.01
CA PHE A 36 0.62 -6.53 -1.07
C PHE A 36 0.41 -5.76 0.24
N THR A 37 -0.77 -5.89 0.85
CA THR A 37 -1.08 -5.25 2.14
C THR A 37 -0.07 -5.65 3.22
N VAL A 38 0.16 -6.97 3.37
CA VAL A 38 1.08 -7.52 4.38
C VAL A 38 2.53 -7.15 4.07
N ALA A 39 2.96 -7.26 2.80
CA ALA A 39 4.32 -6.93 2.39
C ALA A 39 4.66 -5.47 2.67
N ILE A 40 3.77 -4.53 2.30
CA ILE A 40 3.98 -3.10 2.52
C ILE A 40 3.96 -2.78 4.02
N ALA A 41 3.11 -3.44 4.82
CA ALA A 41 3.11 -3.28 6.27
C ALA A 41 4.44 -3.73 6.90
N ALA A 42 5.00 -4.86 6.47
CA ALA A 42 6.31 -5.33 6.93
C ALA A 42 7.44 -4.36 6.55
N ILE A 43 7.39 -3.79 5.34
CA ILE A 43 8.33 -2.74 4.91
C ILE A 43 8.23 -1.52 5.83
N ALA A 44 7.02 -1.09 6.18
CA ALA A 44 6.84 0.04 7.10
C ALA A 44 7.50 -0.19 8.47
N ILE A 45 7.36 -1.41 9.02
CA ILE A 45 8.02 -1.80 10.27
C ILE A 45 9.55 -1.74 10.13
N GLY A 46 10.09 -2.28 9.04
CA GLY A 46 11.54 -2.23 8.77
C GLY A 46 12.08 -0.81 8.63
N LEU A 47 11.34 0.06 7.95
CA LEU A 47 11.70 1.48 7.79
C LEU A 47 11.68 2.24 9.12
N TYR A 48 10.67 1.98 9.95
CA TYR A 48 10.58 2.58 11.27
C TYR A 48 11.76 2.16 12.16
N GLY A 49 12.08 0.86 12.19
CA GLY A 49 13.25 0.34 12.91
C GLY A 49 14.60 0.85 12.39
N SER A 50 14.64 1.36 11.15
CA SER A 50 15.84 1.93 10.53
C SER A 50 15.94 3.45 10.68
N GLY A 51 15.05 4.09 11.45
CA GLY A 51 15.05 5.55 11.63
C GLY A 51 14.58 6.34 10.41
N LEU A 52 13.74 5.73 9.55
CA LEU A 52 13.15 6.34 8.35
C LEU A 52 11.63 6.54 8.54
N PRO A 53 11.21 7.47 9.43
CA PRO A 53 9.80 7.59 9.84
C PRO A 53 8.86 8.09 8.74
N LEU A 54 9.34 8.90 7.79
CA LEU A 54 8.48 9.43 6.73
C LEU A 54 8.11 8.33 5.72
N GLY A 55 9.10 7.57 5.28
CA GLY A 55 8.94 6.40 4.43
C GLY A 55 8.11 5.33 5.12
N ALA A 56 8.32 5.09 6.42
CA ALA A 56 7.47 4.19 7.20
C ALA A 56 6.00 4.64 7.18
N THR A 57 5.74 5.92 7.46
CA THR A 57 4.38 6.49 7.45
C THR A 57 3.73 6.37 6.07
N ALA A 58 4.46 6.65 4.99
CA ALA A 58 3.97 6.51 3.62
C ALA A 58 3.57 5.06 3.31
N ASN A 59 4.37 4.09 3.76
CA ASN A 59 4.08 2.67 3.56
C ASN A 59 2.90 2.21 4.44
N VAL A 60 2.72 2.73 5.65
CA VAL A 60 1.49 2.47 6.43
C VAL A 60 0.25 2.93 5.66
N LEU A 61 0.29 4.14 5.09
CA LEU A 61 -0.81 4.64 4.26
C LEU A 61 -1.04 3.78 3.02
N GLY A 62 0.02 3.41 2.31
CA GLY A 62 -0.06 2.51 1.15
C GLY A 62 -0.64 1.14 1.49
N SER A 63 -0.22 0.55 2.62
CA SER A 63 -0.77 -0.70 3.13
C SER A 63 -2.25 -0.56 3.46
N ALA A 64 -2.66 0.54 4.11
CA ALA A 64 -4.07 0.80 4.40
C ALA A 64 -4.90 0.91 3.11
N VAL A 65 -4.41 1.58 2.07
CA VAL A 65 -5.08 1.66 0.76
C VAL A 65 -5.24 0.26 0.14
N TRP A 66 -4.18 -0.55 0.12
CA TRP A 66 -4.26 -1.93 -0.36
C TRP A 66 -5.20 -2.81 0.48
N GLY A 67 -5.23 -2.59 1.80
CA GLY A 67 -6.16 -3.24 2.71
C GLY A 67 -7.61 -2.87 2.41
N LEU A 68 -7.89 -1.60 2.10
CA LEU A 68 -9.21 -1.17 1.65
C LEU A 68 -9.60 -1.82 0.32
N VAL A 69 -8.67 -1.93 -0.63
CA VAL A 69 -8.91 -2.66 -1.89
C VAL A 69 -9.22 -4.14 -1.60
N PHE A 70 -8.46 -4.78 -0.71
CA PHE A 70 -8.70 -6.15 -0.29
C PHE A 70 -10.10 -6.37 0.31
N VAL A 71 -10.52 -5.46 1.20
CA VAL A 71 -11.81 -5.54 1.91
C VAL A 71 -12.98 -5.22 0.98
N LEU A 72 -12.88 -4.13 0.22
CA LEU A 72 -14.00 -3.56 -0.55
C LEU A 72 -14.10 -4.08 -1.99
N ARG A 73 -13.00 -4.56 -2.57
CA ARG A 73 -12.89 -4.92 -3.99
C ARG A 73 -12.26 -6.30 -4.22
N GLY A 74 -11.65 -6.92 -3.21
CA GLY A 74 -11.06 -8.24 -3.32
C GLY A 74 -12.09 -9.31 -3.66
N ARG A 75 -12.04 -9.85 -4.89
CA ARG A 75 -12.87 -10.97 -5.33
C ARG A 75 -12.07 -12.28 -5.30
N LYS A 76 -12.74 -13.40 -5.02
CA LYS A 76 -12.13 -14.73 -5.16
C LYS A 76 -11.90 -14.99 -6.64
N VAL A 77 -10.75 -15.58 -6.97
CA VAL A 77 -10.41 -16.06 -8.32
C VAL A 77 -11.27 -17.27 -8.63
#